data_AF-A0A176VUE0-F1
#
_entry.id   AF-A0A176VUE0-F1
#
_cell.length_a   1.000
_cell.length_b   1.000
_cell.length_c   1.000
_cell.angle_alpha   90.00
_cell.angle_beta   90.00
_cell.angle_gamma   90.00
#
_symmetry.space_group_name_H-M   'P 1'
#
loop_
_entity.id
_entity.type
_entity.pdbx_description
1 polymer ?
#
loop_
_entity_poly.entity_id
_entity_poly.type
_entity_poly.pdbx_seq_one_letter_code
_entity_poly.pdbx_strand_id
1 'polypeptide(L)'
;MSQDEGIESATGAKDVASSMEVEAFRRLFPVQYIERYLDASVRPDGRPLGRARPTDVVLGQVPTTDGSALVKLGNTTMLAGVKLELCVPSGESPDQGRIGSSRSGV
;
A
#
# COMPACT_ATOMS: atom_id res chain seq x y z
N MET A 1 -7.08 28.86 -51.85
CA MET A 1 -7.99 28.77 -50.69
C MET A 1 -8.34 27.30 -50.53
N SER A 2 -7.89 26.53 -49.55
CA SER A 2 -6.98 26.72 -48.41
C SER A 2 -6.68 25.29 -47.96
N GLN A 3 -5.43 25.01 -47.58
CA GLN A 3 -4.98 23.71 -47.08
C GLN A 3 -5.74 23.33 -45.80
N ASP A 4 -6.09 22.05 -45.64
CA ASP A 4 -6.41 21.45 -44.33
C ASP A 4 -5.38 20.35 -44.07
N GLU A 5 -4.37 20.69 -43.28
CA GLU A 5 -3.27 19.82 -42.86
C GLU A 5 -3.73 18.99 -41.65
N GLY A 6 -3.80 17.67 -41.83
CA GLY A 6 -4.03 16.73 -40.74
C GLY A 6 -2.82 16.67 -39.80
N ILE A 7 -2.99 17.14 -38.57
CA ILE A 7 -2.00 16.97 -37.49
C ILE A 7 -2.18 15.57 -36.91
N GLU A 8 -1.36 14.62 -37.37
CA GLU A 8 -1.24 13.29 -36.79
C GLU A 8 -0.44 13.38 -35.47
N SER A 9 -1.08 13.04 -34.34
CA SER A 9 -0.57 13.30 -32.99
C SER A 9 0.61 12.40 -32.62
N ALA A 10 1.83 12.92 -32.73
CA ALA A 10 3.10 12.29 -32.34
C ALA A 10 3.36 12.19 -30.81
N THR A 11 2.31 12.19 -29.99
CA THR A 11 2.41 12.37 -28.52
C THR A 11 2.76 11.07 -27.78
N GLY A 12 2.26 9.92 -28.24
CA GLY A 12 2.37 8.65 -27.51
C GLY A 12 3.79 8.10 -27.32
N ALA A 13 4.72 8.32 -28.26
CA ALA A 13 6.09 7.79 -28.14
C ALA A 13 6.95 8.57 -27.13
N LYS A 14 6.69 9.87 -26.96
CA LYS A 14 7.43 10.75 -26.04
C LYS A 14 7.03 10.49 -24.58
N ASP A 15 5.75 10.20 -24.35
CA ASP A 15 5.23 9.91 -23.02
C ASP A 15 5.84 8.62 -22.45
N VAL A 16 5.96 7.58 -23.28
CA VAL A 16 6.55 6.29 -22.88
C VAL A 16 8.06 6.41 -22.62
N ALA A 17 8.78 7.16 -23.46
CA ALA A 17 10.21 7.44 -23.25
C ALA A 17 10.44 8.20 -21.93
N SER A 18 9.64 9.23 -21.65
CA SER A 18 9.72 9.98 -20.40
C SER A 18 9.44 9.12 -19.17
N SER A 19 8.47 8.19 -19.27
CA SER A 19 8.17 7.25 -18.18
C SER A 19 9.34 6.30 -17.91
N MET A 20 10.02 5.81 -18.94
CA MET A 20 11.20 4.94 -18.79
C MET A 20 12.38 5.68 -18.16
N GLU A 21 12.61 6.93 -18.54
CA GLU A 21 13.65 7.78 -17.94
C GLU A 21 13.41 8.01 -16.44
N VAL A 22 12.17 8.29 -16.04
CA VAL A 22 11.79 8.46 -14.63
C VAL A 22 11.98 7.16 -13.84
N GLU A 23 11.60 6.03 -14.41
CA GLU A 23 11.75 4.72 -13.77
C GLU A 23 13.23 4.33 -13.61
N ALA A 24 14.05 4.60 -14.63
CA ALA A 24 15.50 4.41 -14.57
C ALA A 24 16.13 5.31 -13.50
N PHE A 25 15.78 6.60 -13.47
CA PHE A 25 16.28 7.55 -12.48
C PHE A 25 15.91 7.12 -11.04
N ARG A 26 14.68 6.63 -10.83
CA ARG A 26 14.23 6.09 -9.53
C ARG A 26 15.09 4.91 -9.06
N ARG A 27 15.51 4.03 -9.98
CA ARG A 27 16.34 2.85 -9.66
C ARG A 27 17.81 3.19 -9.46
N LEU A 28 18.36 4.06 -10.30
CA LEU A 28 19.78 4.42 -10.27
C LEU A 28 20.12 5.37 -9.13
N PHE A 29 19.22 6.30 -8.79
CA PHE A 29 19.45 7.37 -7.80
C PHE A 29 18.31 7.46 -6.78
N PRO A 30 18.10 6.43 -5.94
CA PRO A 30 16.92 6.35 -5.07
C PRO A 30 16.86 7.48 -4.03
N VAL A 31 17.99 7.92 -3.48
CA VAL A 31 18.04 9.00 -2.48
C VAL A 31 17.64 10.33 -3.11
N GLN A 32 18.30 10.73 -4.19
CA GLN A 32 17.99 11.98 -4.92
C GLN A 32 16.56 12.00 -5.46
N TYR A 33 16.05 10.84 -5.89
CA TYR A 33 14.66 10.70 -6.30
C TYR A 33 13.72 11.08 -5.15
N ILE A 34 13.91 10.52 -3.95
CA ILE A 34 13.05 10.80 -2.80
C ILE A 34 13.21 12.23 -2.29
N GLU A 35 14.44 12.77 -2.25
CA GLU A 35 14.69 14.16 -1.85
C GLU A 35 13.87 15.16 -2.65
N ARG A 36 13.81 15.01 -3.98
CA ARG A 36 12.98 15.87 -4.86
C ARG A 36 11.50 15.87 -4.47
N TYR A 37 10.98 14.72 -4.04
CA TYR A 37 9.59 14.60 -3.58
C TYR A 37 9.38 15.21 -2.19
N LEU A 38 10.36 15.07 -1.29
CA LEU A 38 10.33 15.69 0.02
C LEU A 38 10.37 17.22 -0.07
N ASP A 39 11.22 17.78 -0.92
CA ASP A 39 11.30 19.23 -1.19
C ASP A 39 9.97 19.76 -1.74
N ALA A 40 9.30 18.98 -2.60
CA ALA A 40 7.98 19.30 -3.12
C ALA A 40 6.83 19.04 -2.13
N SER A 41 7.11 18.52 -0.92
CA SER A 41 6.10 18.12 0.08
C SER A 41 5.03 17.13 -0.44
N VAL A 42 5.38 16.34 -1.46
CA VAL A 42 4.49 15.39 -2.13
C VAL A 42 5.17 14.03 -2.17
N ARG A 43 4.43 12.97 -1.92
CA ARG A 43 4.96 11.60 -2.00
C ARG A 43 5.03 11.14 -3.46
N PRO A 44 5.86 10.12 -3.77
CA PRO A 44 5.94 9.56 -5.12
C PRO A 44 4.63 9.04 -5.74
N ASP A 45 3.58 8.84 -4.92
CA ASP A 45 2.24 8.44 -5.35
C ASP A 45 1.23 9.61 -5.35
N GLY A 46 1.72 10.85 -5.34
CA GLY A 46 0.92 12.07 -5.46
C GLY A 46 0.23 12.52 -4.18
N ARG A 47 0.38 11.79 -3.06
CA ARG A 47 -0.27 12.13 -1.78
C ARG A 47 0.59 13.12 -0.98
N PRO A 48 0.01 14.05 -0.20
CA PRO A 48 0.78 14.89 0.70
C PRO A 48 1.38 14.06 1.85
N LEU A 49 2.45 14.55 2.46
CA LEU A 49 3.22 13.81 3.47
C LEU A 49 2.37 13.28 4.64
N GLY A 50 1.38 14.05 5.09
CA GLY A 50 0.49 13.68 6.20
C GLY A 50 -0.68 12.78 5.84
N ARG A 51 -0.86 12.39 4.56
CA ARG A 51 -2.03 11.60 4.14
C ARG A 51 -1.72 10.11 4.10
N ALA A 52 -2.56 9.32 4.77
CA ALA A 52 -2.55 7.85 4.72
C ALA A 52 -2.95 7.31 3.33
N ARG A 53 -2.67 6.03 3.05
CA ARG A 53 -3.14 5.38 1.83
C ARG A 53 -4.66 5.23 1.91
N PRO A 54 -5.39 5.17 0.78
CA PRO A 54 -6.79 4.75 0.77
C PRO A 54 -6.91 3.46 1.57
N THR A 55 -7.82 3.44 2.54
CA THR A 55 -7.98 2.34 3.49
C THR A 55 -9.43 1.90 3.46
N ASP A 56 -9.67 0.67 3.04
CA ASP A 56 -10.98 0.01 3.11
C ASP A 56 -10.91 -1.14 4.10
N VAL A 57 -11.92 -1.24 4.97
CA VAL A 57 -11.98 -2.28 6.01
C VAL A 57 -13.31 -3.00 5.90
N VAL A 58 -13.26 -4.32 5.80
CA VAL A 58 -14.44 -5.19 5.81
C VAL A 58 -14.32 -6.16 6.98
N LEU A 59 -15.31 -6.14 7.86
CA LEU A 59 -15.36 -6.99 9.05
C LEU A 59 -16.01 -8.34 8.74
N GLY A 60 -15.71 -9.36 9.57
CA GLY A 60 -16.38 -10.66 9.55
C GLY A 60 -16.16 -11.48 8.27
N GLN A 61 -15.04 -11.28 7.57
CA GLN A 61 -14.74 -11.97 6.30
C GLN A 61 -14.37 -13.44 6.45
N VAL A 62 -13.96 -13.85 7.65
CA VAL A 62 -13.62 -15.24 7.98
C VAL A 62 -14.63 -15.76 9.01
N PRO A 63 -15.57 -16.63 8.62
CA PRO A 63 -16.62 -17.13 9.52
C PRO A 63 -16.11 -18.09 10.61
N THR A 64 -14.94 -18.69 10.41
CA THR A 64 -14.37 -19.69 11.35
C THR A 64 -13.65 -19.06 12.54
N THR A 65 -13.50 -17.74 12.54
CA THR A 65 -12.87 -16.97 13.62
C THR A 65 -13.92 -16.18 14.38
N ASP A 66 -13.72 -15.98 15.68
CA ASP A 66 -14.63 -15.18 16.51
C ASP A 66 -14.69 -13.71 16.05
N GLY A 67 -13.60 -13.22 15.48
CA GLY A 67 -13.56 -11.92 14.81
C GLY A 67 -12.55 -11.90 13.67
N SER A 68 -12.86 -11.20 12.59
CA SER A 68 -11.93 -11.02 11.47
C SER A 68 -12.10 -9.69 10.76
N ALA A 69 -11.05 -9.26 10.07
CA ALA A 69 -11.04 -8.07 9.25
C ALA A 69 -10.16 -8.27 8.00
N LEU A 70 -10.71 -7.94 6.83
CA LEU A 70 -9.97 -7.77 5.59
C LEU A 70 -9.71 -6.27 5.39
N VAL A 71 -8.45 -5.89 5.29
CA VAL A 71 -8.02 -4.50 5.17
C VAL A 71 -7.27 -4.30 3.86
N LYS A 72 -7.72 -3.36 3.04
CA LYS A 72 -7.01 -2.92 1.84
C LYS A 72 -6.43 -1.54 2.10
N LEU A 73 -5.10 -1.45 2.15
CA LEU A 73 -4.33 -0.23 2.35
C LEU A 73 -3.57 0.11 1.05
N GLY A 74 -4.22 0.84 0.14
CA GLY A 74 -3.74 1.07 -1.22
C GLY A 74 -3.53 -0.25 -1.96
N ASN A 75 -2.27 -0.58 -2.26
CA ASN A 75 -1.90 -1.80 -2.99
C ASN A 75 -1.62 -3.00 -2.06
N THR A 76 -1.70 -2.81 -0.75
CA THR A 76 -1.47 -3.87 0.25
C THR A 76 -2.79 -4.38 0.77
N THR A 77 -3.02 -5.68 0.68
CA THR A 77 -4.18 -6.34 1.28
C THR A 77 -3.72 -7.20 2.45
N MET A 78 -4.40 -7.09 3.59
CA MET A 78 -4.12 -7.83 4.81
C MET A 78 -5.40 -8.50 5.31
N LEU A 79 -5.29 -9.73 5.80
CA LEU A 79 -6.37 -10.45 6.46
C LEU A 79 -5.93 -10.78 7.89
N ALA A 80 -6.74 -10.40 8.87
CA ALA A 80 -6.52 -10.74 10.27
C ALA A 80 -7.74 -11.46 10.83
N GLY A 81 -7.49 -12.47 11.67
CA GLY A 81 -8.51 -13.21 12.41
C GLY A 81 -8.08 -13.37 13.86
N VAL A 82 -9.04 -13.26 14.77
CA VAL A 82 -8.88 -13.49 16.20
C VAL A 82 -9.69 -14.72 16.56
N LYS A 83 -9.04 -15.67 17.22
CA LYS A 83 -9.66 -16.87 17.74
C LYS A 83 -9.47 -16.94 19.25
N LEU A 84 -10.53 -17.27 19.96
CA LEU A 84 -10.56 -17.41 21.41
C LEU A 84 -10.52 -18.90 21.78
N GLU A 85 -9.67 -19.25 22.73
CA GLU A 85 -9.58 -20.60 23.28
C GLU A 85 -9.52 -20.53 24.80
N LEU A 86 -10.24 -21.42 25.48
CA LEU A 86 -10.12 -21.58 26.93
C LEU A 86 -8.81 -22.30 27.23
N CYS A 87 -8.01 -21.72 28.13
CA CYS A 87 -6.71 -22.24 28.50
C CYS A 87 -6.55 -22.19 30.03
N VAL A 88 -5.76 -23.10 30.57
CA VAL A 88 -5.34 -23.05 31.98
C VAL A 88 -4.24 -21.99 32.11
N PRO A 89 -4.37 -21.01 33.01
CA PRO A 89 -3.37 -19.96 33.18
C PRO A 89 -2.04 -20.50 33.72
N SER A 90 -0.95 -19.74 33.56
CA SER A 90 0.35 -20.12 34.13
C SER A 90 0.32 -20.14 35.64
N GLY A 91 1.10 -21.04 36.26
CA GLY A 91 1.32 -20.99 37.71
C GLY A 91 1.94 -19.68 38.19
N GLU A 92 2.75 -19.02 37.37
CA GLU A 92 3.35 -17.71 37.67
C GLU A 92 2.34 -16.56 37.62
N SER A 93 1.23 -16.71 36.90
CA SER A 93 0.24 -15.66 36.66
C SER A 93 -1.18 -16.24 36.49
N PRO A 94 -1.79 -16.73 37.60
CA PRO A 94 -3.08 -17.42 37.56
C PRO A 94 -4.26 -16.51 37.18
N ASP A 95 -4.16 -15.21 37.45
CA ASP A 95 -5.24 -14.24 37.20
C ASP A 95 -5.13 -13.56 35.82
N GLN A 96 -4.27 -14.06 34.92
CA GLN A 96 -4.01 -13.45 33.62
C GLN A 96 -4.20 -14.43 32.45
N GLY A 97 -4.84 -13.93 31.39
CA GLY A 97 -4.91 -14.62 30.09
C GLY A 97 -3.64 -14.42 29.25
N ARG A 98 -3.56 -15.12 28.12
CA ARG A 98 -2.45 -15.00 27.16
C ARG A 98 -2.93 -14.53 25.80
N ILE A 99 -2.11 -13.74 25.13
CA ILE A 99 -2.32 -13.31 23.74
C ILE A 99 -1.17 -13.87 22.92
N GLY A 100 -1.50 -14.65 21.88
CA GLY A 100 -0.55 -15.13 20.89
C GLY A 100 -0.84 -14.48 19.54
N SER A 101 0.21 -14.09 18.82
CA SER A 101 0.09 -13.64 17.43
C SER A 101 0.87 -14.58 16.53
N SER A 102 0.22 -15.17 15.53
CA SER A 102 0.89 -15.86 14.43
C SER A 102 0.88 -14.94 13.21
N ARG A 103 1.98 -14.96 12.46
CA ARG A 103 2.10 -14.24 11.17
C ARG A 103 2.47 -15.26 10.12
N SER A 104 1.64 -15.37 9.08
CA SER A 104 2.02 -16.03 7.85
C SER A 104 2.32 -14.94 6.82
N GLY A 105 3.51 -14.97 6.23
CA GLY A 105 3.93 -14.02 5.19
C GLY A 105 3.58 -14.54 3.80
N VAL A 106 3.40 -13.62 2.87
CA VAL A 106 3.45 -13.84 1.42
C VAL A 106 4.73 -13.24 0.85
#